data_AF-E9DF64-F1
#
_entry.id   AF-E9DF64-F1
#
_cell.length_a   1.000
_cell.length_b   1.000
_cell.length_c   1.000
_cell.angle_alpha   90.00
_cell.angle_beta   90.00
_cell.angle_gamma   90.00
#
_symmetry.space_group_name_H-M   'P 1'
#
loop_
_entity.id
_entity.type
_entity.pdbx_description
1 polymer ?
#
loop_
_entity_poly.entity_id
_entity_poly.type
_entity_poly.pdbx_seq_one_letter_code
_entity_poly.pdbx_strand_id
1 'polypeptide(L)'
;MSPDKSKVLLIQSARPGGWVLPKGGWELDEESAQQAACREAWEEAGVVCTVLRDLGVISDMRTPAQVTAKAPKVQYQFFEVRVDREEAQWPEMHKRKRQWVTYSQAAAALTNRPELLEALNRSSIKR
;
A
#
# COMPACT_ATOMS: atom_id res chain seq x y z
N MET A 1 -3.99 7.00 4.98
CA MET A 1 -4.62 6.87 6.31
C MET A 1 -5.79 7.85 6.42
N SER A 2 -6.74 7.59 7.33
CA SER A 2 -7.81 8.52 7.64
C SER A 2 -7.23 9.80 8.28
N PRO A 3 -7.90 10.97 8.16
CA PRO A 3 -7.39 12.22 8.71
C PRO A 3 -7.07 12.18 10.22
N ASP A 4 -7.87 11.45 10.99
CA ASP A 4 -7.71 11.25 12.44
C ASP A 4 -6.72 10.14 12.82
N LYS A 5 -6.11 9.49 11.83
CA LYS A 5 -5.16 8.37 11.96
C LYS A 5 -5.72 7.14 12.68
N SER A 6 -7.04 6.98 12.76
CA SER A 6 -7.66 5.80 13.38
C SER A 6 -7.75 4.60 12.42
N LYS A 7 -7.69 4.84 11.10
CA LYS A 7 -7.80 3.79 10.09
C LYS A 7 -6.74 3.89 8.99
N VAL A 8 -6.41 2.73 8.42
CA VAL A 8 -5.63 2.57 7.19
C VAL A 8 -6.51 1.92 6.12
N LEU A 9 -6.27 2.28 4.87
CA LEU A 9 -6.95 1.69 3.73
C LEU A 9 -6.14 0.50 3.23
N LEU A 10 -6.78 -0.66 3.14
CA LEU A 10 -6.25 -1.83 2.45
C LEU A 10 -7.00 -2.07 1.16
N ILE A 11 -6.32 -2.68 0.19
CA ILE A 11 -6.91 -3.16 -1.05
C ILE A 11 -6.76 -4.67 -1.17
N GLN A 12 -7.65 -5.29 -1.93
CA GLN A 12 -7.51 -6.70 -2.26
C GLN A 12 -6.31 -6.91 -3.20
N SER A 13 -5.49 -7.91 -2.92
CA SER A 13 -4.37 -8.28 -3.79
C SER A 13 -4.89 -8.78 -5.15
N ALA A 14 -4.22 -8.38 -6.25
CA ALA A 14 -4.52 -8.87 -7.60
C ALA A 14 -4.27 -10.38 -7.76
N ARG A 15 -3.34 -10.94 -6.99
CA ARG A 15 -3.15 -12.41 -6.87
C ARG A 15 -3.98 -12.93 -5.69
N PRO A 16 -4.48 -14.19 -5.74
CA PRO A 16 -5.09 -14.83 -4.58
C PRO A 16 -4.16 -14.69 -3.37
N GLY A 17 -4.66 -14.16 -2.26
CA GLY A 17 -3.80 -13.98 -1.07
C GLY A 17 -4.12 -12.82 -0.14
N GLY A 18 -5.37 -12.34 -0.12
CA GLY A 18 -5.85 -11.43 0.93
C GLY A 18 -5.67 -9.94 0.62
N TRP A 19 -5.43 -9.18 1.68
CA TRP A 19 -5.38 -7.72 1.67
C TRP A 19 -3.94 -7.20 1.71
N VAL A 20 -3.69 -6.07 1.06
CA VAL A 20 -2.38 -5.41 0.98
C VAL A 20 -2.54 -3.89 1.09
N LEU A 21 -1.44 -3.19 1.35
CA LEU A 21 -1.36 -1.75 1.14
C LEU A 21 -1.31 -1.46 -0.38
N PRO A 22 -1.86 -0.32 -0.85
CA PRO A 22 -1.64 0.12 -2.22
C PRO A 22 -0.15 0.26 -2.54
N LYS A 23 0.28 -0.30 -3.66
CA LYS A 23 1.68 -0.29 -4.12
C LYS A 23 1.81 -0.85 -5.53
N GLY A 24 2.57 -0.15 -6.36
CA GLY A 24 3.01 -0.64 -7.67
C GLY A 24 4.37 -0.11 -8.09
N GLY A 25 4.59 -0.04 -9.39
CA GLY A 25 5.90 0.24 -9.98
C GLY A 25 6.21 1.74 -9.97
N TRP A 26 7.50 2.08 -9.92
CA TRP A 26 7.98 3.41 -10.29
C TRP A 26 8.26 3.42 -11.79
N GLU A 27 7.52 4.25 -12.53
CA GLU A 27 7.65 4.42 -13.97
C GLU A 27 8.68 5.52 -14.30
N LEU A 28 9.30 5.44 -15.48
CA LEU A 28 10.45 6.28 -15.86
C LEU A 28 10.07 7.74 -16.14
N ASP A 29 8.80 8.00 -16.37
CA ASP A 29 8.21 9.32 -16.60
C ASP A 29 7.80 10.03 -15.30
N GLU A 30 7.96 9.37 -14.14
CA GLU A 30 7.67 9.94 -12.83
C GLU A 30 8.93 10.58 -12.22
N GLU A 31 8.82 11.85 -11.83
CA GLU A 31 9.93 12.62 -11.25
C GLU A 31 10.33 12.11 -9.85
N SER A 32 9.46 11.35 -9.16
CA SER A 32 9.72 10.82 -7.82
C SER A 32 8.89 9.57 -7.46
N ALA A 33 9.42 8.73 -6.57
CA ALA A 33 8.69 7.61 -5.98
C ALA A 33 7.43 8.03 -5.19
N GLN A 34 7.36 9.29 -4.75
CA GLN A 34 6.18 9.87 -4.09
C GLN A 34 5.02 10.03 -5.06
N GLN A 35 5.29 10.53 -6.28
CA GLN A 35 4.29 10.62 -7.35
C GLN A 35 3.78 9.22 -7.71
N ALA A 36 4.68 8.24 -7.83
CA ALA A 36 4.32 6.84 -8.04
C ALA A 36 3.37 6.30 -6.97
N ALA A 37 3.68 6.53 -5.68
CA ALA A 37 2.82 6.09 -4.59
C ALA A 37 1.43 6.74 -4.62
N CYS A 38 1.34 8.02 -4.99
CA CYS A 38 0.05 8.72 -5.16
C CYS A 38 -0.74 8.20 -6.37
N ARG A 39 -0.08 7.97 -7.52
CA ARG A 39 -0.71 7.39 -8.70
C ARG A 39 -1.25 5.99 -8.40
N GLU A 40 -0.46 5.14 -7.79
CA GLU A 40 -0.88 3.77 -7.44
C GLU A 40 -2.04 3.77 -6.43
N ALA A 41 -2.03 4.68 -5.45
CA ALA A 41 -3.16 4.85 -4.54
C ALA A 41 -4.44 5.27 -5.28
N TRP A 42 -4.32 6.13 -6.29
CA TRP A 42 -5.42 6.50 -7.18
C TRP A 42 -5.91 5.30 -8.01
N GLU A 43 -5.00 4.61 -8.70
CA GLU A 43 -5.32 3.54 -9.63
C GLU A 43 -5.90 2.32 -8.92
N GLU A 44 -5.27 1.86 -7.83
CA GLU A 44 -5.66 0.63 -7.15
C GLU A 44 -6.83 0.85 -6.17
N ALA A 45 -6.91 2.05 -5.55
CA ALA A 45 -7.82 2.30 -4.44
C ALA A 45 -8.77 3.48 -4.65
N GLY A 46 -8.63 4.25 -5.71
CA GLY A 46 -9.48 5.41 -5.99
C GLY A 46 -9.33 6.51 -4.94
N VAL A 47 -8.14 6.66 -4.35
CA VAL A 47 -7.90 7.69 -3.33
C VAL A 47 -6.97 8.76 -3.84
N VAL A 48 -7.34 10.02 -3.57
CA VAL A 48 -6.45 11.15 -3.74
C VAL A 48 -5.92 11.54 -2.38
N CYS A 49 -4.61 11.67 -2.29
CA CYS A 49 -3.91 11.74 -1.03
C CYS A 49 -2.70 12.68 -1.09
N THR A 50 -2.33 13.19 0.07
CA THR A 50 -1.14 13.99 0.27
C THR A 50 -0.11 13.17 1.02
N VAL A 51 1.12 13.08 0.49
CA VAL A 51 2.26 12.46 1.19
C VAL A 51 2.62 13.31 2.40
N LEU A 52 2.68 12.67 3.57
CA LEU A 52 3.07 13.31 4.82
C LEU A 52 4.54 13.04 5.16
N ARG A 53 5.01 11.82 4.93
CA ARG A 53 6.38 11.42 5.20
C ARG A 53 6.80 10.16 4.45
N ASP A 54 8.11 10.04 4.25
CA ASP A 54 8.76 8.81 3.81
C ASP A 54 8.93 7.85 5.01
N LEU A 55 8.53 6.58 4.82
CA LEU A 55 8.72 5.49 5.79
C LEU A 55 9.99 4.68 5.51
N GLY A 56 10.73 5.09 4.49
CA GLY A 56 11.99 4.53 4.03
C GLY A 56 11.81 3.33 3.13
N VAL A 57 12.95 2.80 2.72
CA VAL A 57 13.04 1.56 1.95
C VAL A 57 12.89 0.37 2.88
N ILE A 58 12.07 -0.59 2.44
CA ILE A 58 11.87 -1.90 3.05
C ILE A 58 12.19 -2.94 1.97
N SER A 59 13.16 -3.81 2.28
CA SER A 59 13.53 -4.90 1.39
C SER A 59 12.37 -5.87 1.19
N ASP A 60 12.31 -6.48 0.02
CA ASP A 60 11.37 -7.57 -0.22
C ASP A 60 11.68 -8.76 0.72
N MET A 61 10.70 -9.11 1.54
CA MET A 61 10.78 -10.20 2.52
C MET A 61 9.90 -11.40 2.12
N ARG A 62 9.39 -11.41 0.88
CA ARG A 62 8.61 -12.54 0.36
C ARG A 62 9.47 -13.80 0.27
N THR A 63 8.89 -14.92 0.68
CA THR A 63 9.53 -16.24 0.62
C THR A 63 9.60 -16.78 -0.81
N PRO A 64 10.45 -17.78 -1.10
CA PRO A 64 10.48 -18.45 -2.41
C PRO A 64 9.14 -19.07 -2.85
N ALA A 65 8.25 -19.40 -1.91
CA ALA A 65 6.90 -19.86 -2.23
C ALA A 65 5.98 -18.74 -2.76
N GLN A 66 6.32 -17.47 -2.46
CA GLN A 66 5.54 -16.29 -2.84
C GLN A 66 6.08 -15.60 -4.10
N VAL A 67 7.26 -16.02 -4.58
CA VAL A 67 8.02 -15.36 -5.64
C VAL A 67 8.55 -16.40 -6.61
N THR A 68 8.35 -16.20 -7.91
CA THR A 68 8.92 -17.11 -8.91
C THR A 68 10.44 -16.99 -8.92
N ALA A 69 11.17 -18.07 -9.21
CA ALA A 69 12.64 -18.07 -9.21
C ALA A 69 13.28 -17.04 -10.17
N LYS A 70 12.51 -16.51 -11.13
CA LYS A 70 12.92 -15.48 -12.10
C LYS A 70 12.47 -14.07 -11.71
N ALA A 71 11.80 -13.88 -10.57
CA ALA A 71 11.34 -12.56 -10.20
C ALA A 71 12.54 -11.64 -9.92
N PRO A 72 12.49 -10.39 -10.37
CA PRO A 72 13.53 -9.42 -10.04
C PRO A 72 13.58 -9.21 -8.52
N LYS A 73 14.78 -8.86 -8.02
CA LYS A 73 14.89 -8.33 -6.66
C LYS A 73 14.11 -7.02 -6.61
N VAL A 74 13.14 -6.94 -5.71
CA VAL A 74 12.32 -5.74 -5.52
C VAL A 74 12.73 -5.07 -4.21
N GLN A 75 12.70 -3.74 -4.20
CA GLN A 75 12.72 -2.93 -2.98
C GLN A 75 11.43 -2.11 -2.97
N TYR A 76 10.86 -1.92 -1.79
CA TYR A 76 9.68 -1.10 -1.62
C TYR A 76 10.05 0.18 -0.88
N GLN A 77 9.70 1.34 -1.43
CA GLN A 77 9.72 2.58 -0.68
C GLN A 77 8.27 2.92 -0.30
N PHE A 78 8.01 3.04 1.00
CA PHE A 78 6.67 3.32 1.49
C PHE A 78 6.55 4.76 1.95
N PHE A 79 5.38 5.34 1.71
CA PHE A 79 5.04 6.68 2.15
C PHE A 79 3.80 6.65 3.03
N GLU A 80 3.83 7.40 4.11
CA GLU A 80 2.62 7.68 4.85
C GLU A 80 1.87 8.81 4.15
N VAL A 81 0.59 8.57 3.85
CA VAL A 81 -0.27 9.53 3.17
C VAL A 81 -1.51 9.84 4.00
N ARG A 82 -1.99 11.08 3.94
CA ARG A 82 -3.35 11.45 4.34
C ARG A 82 -4.26 11.30 3.15
N VAL A 83 -5.35 10.54 3.27
CA VAL A 83 -6.38 10.51 2.24
C VAL A 83 -7.19 11.79 2.35
N ASP A 84 -7.21 12.57 1.27
CA ASP A 84 -7.95 13.83 1.20
C ASP A 84 -9.34 13.61 0.62
N ARG A 85 -9.49 12.67 -0.34
CA ARG A 85 -10.79 12.22 -0.85
C ARG A 85 -10.74 10.79 -1.39
N GLU A 86 -11.91 10.17 -1.42
CA GLU A 86 -12.16 8.88 -2.05
C GLU A 86 -13.13 9.05 -3.22
N GLU A 87 -12.76 8.57 -4.39
CA GLU A 87 -13.63 8.62 -5.56
C GLU A 87 -14.54 7.38 -5.62
N ALA A 88 -15.72 7.59 -6.21
CA ALA A 88 -16.70 6.53 -6.44
C ALA A 88 -16.33 5.64 -7.63
N GLN A 89 -15.61 6.19 -8.62
CA GLN A 89 -15.10 5.48 -9.79
C GLN A 89 -13.60 5.63 -9.88
N TRP A 90 -12.88 4.53 -10.11
CA TRP A 90 -11.42 4.54 -10.21
C TRP A 90 -10.91 3.41 -11.14
N PRO A 91 -9.68 3.53 -11.66
CA PRO A 91 -9.18 2.66 -12.74
C PRO A 91 -9.29 1.16 -12.46
N GLU A 92 -8.86 0.69 -11.28
CA GLU A 92 -8.86 -0.74 -10.95
C GLU A 92 -10.09 -1.21 -10.15
N MET A 93 -11.18 -0.45 -10.09
CA MET A 93 -12.32 -0.78 -9.22
C MET A 93 -12.98 -2.14 -9.50
N HIS A 94 -12.82 -2.65 -10.72
CA HIS A 94 -13.30 -3.95 -11.16
C HIS A 94 -12.36 -5.11 -10.78
N LYS A 95 -11.09 -4.81 -10.42
CA LYS A 95 -10.09 -5.79 -9.98
C LYS A 95 -9.86 -5.75 -8.48
N ARG A 96 -10.09 -4.60 -7.84
CA ARG A 96 -9.72 -4.34 -6.45
C ARG A 96 -10.94 -3.96 -5.64
N LYS A 97 -11.06 -4.57 -4.46
CA LYS A 97 -11.88 -4.05 -3.36
C LYS A 97 -11.01 -3.21 -2.44
N ARG A 98 -11.57 -2.16 -1.83
CA ARG A 98 -10.91 -1.37 -0.79
C ARG A 98 -11.67 -1.47 0.54
N GLN A 99 -10.97 -1.39 1.66
CA GLN A 99 -11.59 -1.32 2.98
C GLN A 99 -10.76 -0.48 3.95
N TRP A 100 -11.44 0.25 4.81
CA TRP A 100 -10.84 0.95 5.94
C TRP A 100 -10.85 0.08 7.18
N VAL A 101 -9.68 -0.12 7.79
CA VAL A 101 -9.50 -0.99 8.94
C VAL A 101 -8.66 -0.31 10.01
N THR A 102 -8.83 -0.75 11.27
CA THR A 102 -7.98 -0.32 12.39
C THR A 102 -6.57 -0.88 12.25
N TYR A 103 -5.62 -0.37 13.05
CA TYR A 103 -4.28 -0.93 13.11
C TYR A 103 -4.28 -2.44 13.40
N SER A 104 -5.05 -2.89 14.40
CA SER A 104 -5.12 -4.31 14.79
C SER A 104 -5.63 -5.20 13.66
N GLN A 105 -6.68 -4.78 12.96
CA GLN A 105 -7.22 -5.48 11.80
C GLN A 105 -6.23 -5.51 10.63
N ALA A 106 -5.55 -4.39 10.36
CA ALA A 106 -4.54 -4.31 9.31
C ALA A 106 -3.33 -5.20 9.63
N ALA A 107 -2.85 -5.20 10.86
CA ALA A 107 -1.74 -6.04 11.30
C ALA A 107 -2.07 -7.54 11.15
N ALA A 108 -3.29 -7.94 11.53
CA ALA A 108 -3.78 -9.30 11.32
C ALA A 108 -3.84 -9.66 9.83
N ALA A 109 -4.36 -8.77 8.98
CA ALA A 109 -4.46 -9.00 7.54
C ALA A 109 -3.09 -9.11 6.84
N LEU A 110 -2.07 -8.39 7.34
CA LEU A 110 -0.74 -8.32 6.76
C LEU A 110 0.27 -9.29 7.39
N THR A 111 -0.16 -10.20 8.27
CA THR A 111 0.74 -11.12 9.01
C THR A 111 1.64 -11.94 8.09
N ASN A 112 1.16 -12.37 6.92
CA ASN A 112 1.94 -13.13 5.93
C ASN A 112 2.69 -12.24 4.91
N ARG A 113 2.76 -10.93 5.17
CA ARG A 113 3.38 -9.88 4.35
C ARG A 113 4.25 -9.00 5.24
N PRO A 114 5.36 -9.55 5.79
CA PRO A 114 6.19 -8.85 6.78
C PRO A 114 6.68 -7.49 6.29
N GLU A 115 6.95 -7.32 4.99
CA GLU A 115 7.33 -6.05 4.38
C GLU A 115 6.23 -4.97 4.50
N LEU A 116 4.97 -5.36 4.38
CA LEU A 116 3.82 -4.45 4.49
C LEU A 116 3.47 -4.20 5.96
N LEU A 117 3.62 -5.22 6.80
CA LEU A 117 3.44 -5.09 8.25
C LEU A 117 4.49 -4.14 8.85
N GLU A 118 5.73 -4.21 8.37
CA GLU A 118 6.79 -3.27 8.75
C GLU A 118 6.45 -1.84 8.33
N ALA A 119 5.95 -1.62 7.10
CA ALA A 119 5.48 -0.31 6.67
C ALA A 119 4.36 0.23 7.58
N LEU A 120 3.38 -0.62 7.92
CA LEU A 120 2.31 -0.28 8.86
C LEU A 120 2.87 0.09 10.24
N ASN A 121 3.86 -0.66 10.73
CA ASN A 121 4.51 -0.42 12.01
C ASN A 121 5.27 0.91 12.07
N ARG A 122 5.93 1.29 10.96
CA ARG A 122 6.62 2.58 10.84
C ARG A 122 5.66 3.75 10.74
N SER A 123 4.43 3.53 10.28
CA SER A 123 3.39 4.57 10.12
C SER A 123 2.92 5.16 11.46
N SER A 124 2.22 6.29 11.41
CA SER A 124 1.77 7.02 12.60
C SER A 124 0.32 6.71 12.96
N ILE A 125 -0.21 5.59 12.44
CA ILE A 125 -1.55 5.11 12.76
C ILE A 125 -1.68 4.83 14.27
N LYS A 126 -2.86 5.15 14.82
CA LYS A 126 -3.21 4.85 16.20
C LYS A 126 -3.37 3.34 16.39
N ARG A 127 -2.77 2.82 17.46
CA ARG A 127 -2.76 1.40 17.81
C ARG A 127 -3.89 1.07 18.77
#